data_AF-A0A847A9A4-F1
#
_entry.id   AF-A0A847A9A4-F1
#
_cell.length_a   1.000
_cell.length_b   1.000
_cell.length_c   1.000
_cell.angle_alpha   90.00
_cell.angle_beta   90.00
_cell.angle_gamma   90.00
#
_symmetry.space_group_name_H-M   'P 1'
#
loop_
_entity.id
_entity.type
_entity.pdbx_description
1 polymer ?
#
loop_
_entity_poly.entity_id
_entity_poly.type
_entity_poly.pdbx_seq_one_letter_code
_entity_poly.pdbx_strand_id
1 'polypeptide(L)'
;PYALARNPLYIGNGLIGAGWGLMAGGRALLLFAAGFLIIYCLLIIPWEEAFLQGKFGTDYEEYRANTGRFFPLRLPSGRIKGPFEPSILWESERHSLLVTAAGTALLLARVF
;
A
#
# COMPACT_ATOMS: atom_id res chain seq x y z
N PRO A 1 -9.74 -0.53 5.56
CA PRO A 1 -8.93 -0.65 4.31
C PRO A 1 -8.88 -2.07 3.75
N TYR A 2 -8.52 -3.06 4.57
CA TYR A 2 -8.38 -4.47 4.14
C TYR A 2 -9.70 -5.13 3.69
N ALA A 3 -10.85 -4.56 4.00
CA ALA A 3 -12.13 -5.03 3.44
C ALA A 3 -12.41 -4.51 2.01
N LEU A 4 -11.64 -3.51 1.54
CA LEU A 4 -11.76 -2.96 0.19
C LEU A 4 -10.76 -3.61 -0.77
N ALA A 5 -9.52 -3.80 -0.31
CA ALA A 5 -8.48 -4.45 -1.08
C ALA A 5 -7.67 -5.35 -0.16
N ARG A 6 -7.11 -6.43 -0.71
CA ARG A 6 -6.20 -7.32 0.03
C ARG A 6 -4.85 -6.68 0.30
N ASN A 7 -4.42 -5.81 -0.60
CA ASN A 7 -3.09 -5.20 -0.61
C ASN A 7 -3.13 -3.65 -0.51
N PRO A 8 -3.92 -3.05 0.41
CA PRO A 8 -4.17 -1.61 0.43
C PRO A 8 -2.92 -0.80 0.81
N LEU A 9 -2.00 -1.39 1.59
CA LEU A 9 -0.72 -0.78 1.94
C LEU A 9 0.13 -0.51 0.69
N TYR A 10 0.21 -1.49 -0.21
CA TYR A 10 0.98 -1.36 -1.45
C TYR A 10 0.36 -0.32 -2.39
N ILE A 11 -0.96 -0.14 -2.38
CA ILE A 11 -1.61 0.96 -3.11
C ILE A 11 -1.12 2.31 -2.56
N GLY A 12 -1.15 2.50 -1.23
CA GLY A 12 -0.66 3.71 -0.59
C GLY A 12 0.81 3.99 -0.91
N ASN A 13 1.67 2.98 -0.76
CA ASN A 13 3.10 3.09 -1.07
C ASN A 13 3.35 3.40 -2.55
N GLY A 14 2.59 2.78 -3.44
CA GLY A 14 2.64 3.03 -4.88
C GLY A 14 2.27 4.48 -5.21
N LEU A 15 1.23 5.04 -4.60
CA LEU A 15 0.82 6.43 -4.79
C LEU A 15 1.85 7.43 -4.27
N ILE A 16 2.39 7.20 -3.07
CA ILE A 16 3.43 8.06 -2.48
C ILE A 16 4.68 8.05 -3.38
N GLY A 17 5.17 6.86 -3.75
CA GLY A 17 6.35 6.72 -4.59
C GLY A 17 6.15 7.23 -6.01
N ALA A 18 4.96 7.07 -6.59
CA ALA A 18 4.61 7.67 -7.89
C ALA A 18 4.61 9.21 -7.80
N GLY A 19 4.11 9.79 -6.71
CA GLY A 19 4.19 11.22 -6.45
C GLY A 19 5.64 11.73 -6.44
N TRP A 20 6.53 11.04 -5.73
CA TRP A 20 7.95 11.36 -5.73
C TRP A 20 8.61 11.17 -7.09
N GLY A 21 8.26 10.11 -7.81
CA GLY A 21 8.72 9.86 -9.18
C GLY A 21 8.30 10.99 -10.13
N LEU A 22 7.07 11.48 -10.02
CA LEU A 22 6.58 12.62 -10.80
C LEU A 22 7.37 13.90 -10.49
N MET A 23 7.61 14.20 -9.22
CA MET A 23 8.41 15.38 -8.80
C MET A 23 9.87 15.30 -9.25
N ALA A 24 10.45 14.09 -9.26
CA ALA A 24 11.82 13.86 -9.71
C ALA A 24 11.96 13.76 -11.25
N GLY A 25 10.84 13.72 -11.98
CA GLY A 25 10.77 13.70 -13.44
C GLY A 25 10.47 12.32 -14.06
N GLY A 26 10.05 12.31 -15.33
CA GLY A 26 9.50 11.11 -15.98
C GLY A 26 10.40 9.87 -15.98
N ARG A 27 11.73 10.03 -16.06
CA ARG A 27 12.67 8.90 -15.96
C ARG A 27 12.66 8.25 -14.58
N ALA A 28 12.59 9.05 -13.52
CA ALA A 28 12.52 8.56 -12.15
C ALA A 28 11.18 7.84 -11.90
N LEU A 29 10.08 8.38 -12.42
CA LEU A 29 8.77 7.70 -12.38
C LEU A 29 8.81 6.35 -13.09
N LEU A 30 9.40 6.25 -14.27
CA LEU A 30 9.50 4.98 -15.01
C LEU A 30 10.33 3.94 -14.26
N LEU A 31 11.49 4.36 -13.71
CA LEU A 31 12.34 3.48 -12.90
C LEU A 31 11.60 3.00 -11.65
N PHE A 32 10.92 3.91 -10.96
CA PHE A 32 10.08 3.57 -9.81
C PHE A 32 8.96 2.60 -10.20
N ALA A 33 8.21 2.88 -11.25
CA ALA A 33 7.09 2.04 -11.69
C ALA A 33 7.55 0.62 -12.07
N ALA A 34 8.68 0.51 -12.77
CA ALA A 34 9.27 -0.79 -13.13
C ALA A 34 9.72 -1.56 -11.87
N GLY A 35 10.45 -0.90 -10.97
CA GLY A 35 10.88 -1.51 -9.71
C GLY A 35 9.70 -1.93 -8.84
N PHE A 36 8.69 -1.06 -8.72
CA PHE A 36 7.48 -1.33 -7.95
C PHE A 36 6.70 -2.53 -8.51
N LEU A 37 6.52 -2.60 -9.83
CA LEU A 37 5.85 -3.72 -10.48
C LEU A 37 6.59 -5.03 -10.22
N ILE A 38 7.91 -5.05 -10.41
CA ILE A 38 8.72 -6.27 -10.24
C ILE A 38 8.69 -6.70 -8.77
N ILE A 39 9.06 -5.81 -7.86
CA ILE A 39 9.26 -6.16 -6.46
C ILE A 39 7.92 -6.46 -5.80
N TYR A 40 6.93 -5.57 -5.91
CA TYR A 40 5.68 -5.73 -5.17
C TYR A 40 4.69 -6.64 -5.92
N CYS A 41 4.40 -6.35 -7.19
CA CYS A 41 3.34 -7.07 -7.89
C CYS A 41 3.74 -8.48 -8.33
N LEU A 42 5.01 -8.70 -8.70
CA LEU A 42 5.47 -10.01 -9.19
C LEU A 42 6.10 -10.88 -8.10
N LEU A 43 6.73 -10.30 -7.06
CA LEU A 43 7.43 -11.07 -6.04
C LEU A 43 6.69 -11.07 -4.69
N ILE A 44 6.55 -9.91 -4.06
CA ILE A 44 6.07 -9.81 -2.67
C ILE A 44 4.60 -10.21 -2.56
N ILE A 45 3.70 -9.63 -3.35
CA ILE A 45 2.27 -9.90 -3.23
C ILE A 45 1.96 -11.38 -3.49
N PRO A 46 2.45 -12.03 -4.56
CA PRO A 46 2.21 -13.46 -4.75
C PRO A 46 2.74 -14.33 -3.61
N TRP A 47 3.93 -14.00 -3.09
CA TRP A 47 4.50 -14.72 -1.95
C TRP A 47 3.67 -14.54 -0.67
N GLU A 48 3.26 -13.31 -0.37
CA GLU A 48 2.43 -12.99 0.79
C GLU A 48 1.07 -13.66 0.70
N GLU A 49 0.42 -13.63 -0.47
CA GLU A 49 -0.86 -14.31 -0.66
C GLU A 49 -0.74 -15.83 -0.52
N ALA A 50 0.36 -16.43 -0.99
CA ALA A 50 0.62 -17.86 -0.80
C ALA A 50 0.91 -18.21 0.66
N PHE A 51 1.66 -17.36 1.37
CA PHE A 51 1.93 -17.49 2.79
C PHE A 51 0.64 -17.41 3.62
N LEU A 52 -0.20 -16.41 3.35
CA LEU A 52 -1.49 -16.23 4.03
C LEU A 52 -2.44 -17.40 3.74
N GLN A 53 -2.48 -17.87 2.50
CA GLN A 53 -3.22 -19.08 2.12
C GLN A 53 -2.75 -20.31 2.92
N GLY A 54 -1.45 -20.52 3.06
CA GLY A 54 -0.91 -21.63 3.85
C GLY A 54 -1.18 -21.49 5.35
N LYS A 55 -1.18 -20.26 5.87
CA LYS A 55 -1.38 -19.97 7.30
C LYS A 55 -2.84 -20.03 7.74
N PHE A 56 -3.76 -19.54 6.92
CA PHE A 56 -5.17 -19.36 7.28
C PHE A 56 -6.13 -20.25 6.50
N GLY A 57 -5.68 -20.94 5.44
CA GLY A 57 -6.48 -21.91 4.70
C GLY A 57 -7.79 -21.33 4.17
N THR A 58 -8.90 -22.01 4.50
CA THR A 58 -10.25 -21.69 4.02
C THR A 58 -10.71 -20.28 4.38
N ASP A 59 -10.33 -19.75 5.54
CA ASP A 59 -10.69 -18.38 5.95
C ASP A 59 -10.11 -17.34 4.98
N TYR A 60 -8.88 -17.57 4.52
CA TYR A 60 -8.25 -16.71 3.54
C TYR A 60 -8.83 -16.89 2.13
N GLU A 61 -9.26 -18.10 1.77
CA GLU A 61 -9.96 -18.34 0.50
C GLU A 61 -11.27 -17.57 0.43
N GLU A 62 -12.08 -17.61 1.48
CA GLU A 62 -13.34 -16.86 1.57
C GLU A 62 -13.08 -15.35 1.53
N TYR A 63 -12.09 -14.88 2.29
CA TYR A 63 -11.68 -13.48 2.26
C TYR A 63 -11.23 -13.02 0.85
N ARG A 64 -10.41 -13.84 0.17
CA ARG A 64 -9.91 -13.59 -1.18
C ARG A 64 -11.03 -13.61 -2.24
N ALA A 65 -12.03 -14.46 -2.08
CA ALA A 65 -13.18 -14.51 -2.97
C ALA A 65 -14.03 -13.24 -2.89
N ASN A 66 -14.07 -12.59 -1.73
CA ASN A 66 -14.86 -11.39 -1.48
C ASN A 66 -14.06 -10.08 -1.64
N THR A 67 -12.72 -10.14 -1.65
CA THR A 67 -11.86 -8.94 -1.64
C THR A 67 -10.89 -8.93 -2.81
N GLY A 68 -10.94 -7.89 -3.63
CA GLY A 68 -10.05 -7.76 -4.79
C GLY A 68 -8.61 -7.48 -4.39
N ARG A 69 -7.68 -7.76 -5.29
CA ARG A 69 -6.24 -7.61 -5.01
C ARG A 69 -5.87 -6.15 -4.77
N PHE A 70 -6.32 -5.25 -5.65
CA PHE A 70 -6.05 -3.80 -5.57
C PHE A 70 -7.30 -2.92 -5.54
N PHE A 71 -8.41 -3.40 -6.09
CA PHE A 71 -9.68 -2.65 -6.15
C PHE A 71 -10.79 -3.45 -5.49
N PRO A 72 -11.82 -2.81 -4.94
CA PRO A 72 -12.95 -3.50 -4.33
C PRO A 72 -13.71 -4.32 -5.36
N LEU A 73 -13.97 -5.59 -5.03
CA LEU A 73 -14.91 -6.44 -5.78
C LEU A 73 -16.35 -6.16 -5.37
N ARG A 74 -16.56 -5.88 -4.08
CA ARG A 74 -17.83 -5.50 -3.48
C ARG A 74 -17.55 -4.42 -2.45
N LEU A 75 -18.46 -3.45 -2.33
CA LEU A 75 -18.40 -2.49 -1.25
C LEU A 75 -18.86 -3.19 0.05
N PRO A 76 -18.11 -3.06 1.15
CA PRO A 76 -18.52 -3.61 2.43
C PRO A 76 -19.88 -3.04 2.82
N SER A 77 -20.89 -3.88 2.97
CA SER A 77 -22.25 -3.48 3.38
C SER A 77 -22.37 -3.26 4.89
N GLY A 78 -21.31 -3.51 5.66
CA GLY A 78 -21.26 -3.37 7.11
C GLY A 78 -20.24 -2.33 7.57
N ARG A 79 -20.56 -1.64 8.69
CA ARG A 79 -19.63 -0.73 9.37
C ARG A 79 -18.60 -1.59 10.11
N ILE A 80 -17.40 -1.73 9.56
CA ILE A 80 -16.29 -2.42 10.23
C ILE A 80 -15.87 -1.57 11.43
N LYS A 81 -16.37 -1.93 12.62
CA LYS A 81 -15.96 -1.35 13.90
C LYS A 81 -14.92 -2.29 14.52
N GLY A 82 -13.65 -2.06 14.22
CA GLY A 82 -12.57 -2.51 15.09
C GLY A 82 -12.33 -1.47 16.20
N PRO A 83 -11.65 -1.84 17.30
CA PRO A 83 -11.12 -0.83 18.21
C PRO A 83 -10.15 0.05 17.42
N PHE A 84 -10.51 1.31 17.21
CA PHE A 84 -9.62 2.29 16.60
C PHE A 84 -9.01 3.13 17.72
N GLU A 85 -7.72 2.94 17.95
CA GLU A 85 -6.95 3.71 18.91
C GLU A 85 -6.02 4.68 18.15
N PRO A 86 -6.31 5.99 18.16
CA PRO A 86 -5.52 6.98 17.42
C PRO A 86 -4.06 7.07 17.87
N SER A 87 -3.76 6.76 19.14
CA SER A 87 -2.42 6.77 19.71
C SER A 87 -1.50 5.76 19.04
N ILE A 88 -1.96 4.52 18.83
CA ILE A 88 -1.20 3.46 18.16
C ILE A 88 -0.82 3.90 16.74
N LEU A 89 -1.79 4.49 16.02
CA LEU A 89 -1.54 5.01 14.67
C LEU A 89 -0.49 6.13 14.69
N TRP A 90 -0.58 7.05 15.65
CA TRP A 90 0.38 8.15 15.75
C TRP A 90 1.79 7.65 16.06
N GLU A 91 1.93 6.70 16.99
CA GLU A 91 3.20 6.11 17.36
C GLU A 91 3.83 5.32 16.21
N SER A 92 3.01 4.56 15.45
CA SER A 92 3.51 3.78 14.31
C SER A 92 3.85 4.66 13.10
N GLU A 93 3.04 5.69 12.82
CA GLU A 93 3.14 6.43 11.56
C GLU A 93 3.95 7.72 11.65
N ARG A 94 4.25 8.26 12.84
CA ARG A 94 4.97 9.55 12.94
C ARG A 94 6.30 9.54 12.18
N HIS A 95 7.02 8.42 12.20
CA HIS A 95 8.29 8.30 11.49
C HIS A 95 8.08 8.28 9.97
N SER A 96 7.13 7.51 9.48
CA SER A 96 6.75 7.46 8.06
C SER A 96 6.30 8.82 7.55
N LEU A 97 5.51 9.56 8.34
CA LEU A 97 5.05 10.92 8.03
C LEU A 97 6.23 11.89 7.94
N LEU A 98 7.13 11.87 8.92
CA LEU A 98 8.31 12.73 8.92
C LEU A 98 9.22 12.48 7.72
N VAL A 99 9.52 11.20 7.43
CA VAL A 99 10.34 10.81 6.27
C VAL A 99 9.67 11.24 4.97
N THR A 100 8.36 11.04 4.85
CA THR A 100 7.61 11.41 3.64
C THR A 100 7.61 12.93 3.45
N ALA A 101 7.40 13.71 4.51
CA ALA A 101 7.42 15.16 4.47
C ALA A 101 8.82 15.71 4.14
N ALA A 102 9.86 15.19 4.79
CA ALA A 102 11.25 15.61 4.55
C ALA A 102 11.70 15.30 3.12
N GLY A 103 11.42 14.09 2.62
CA GLY A 103 11.74 13.71 1.24
C GLY A 103 11.01 14.57 0.21
N THR A 104 9.73 14.86 0.45
CA THR A 104 8.93 15.75 -0.41
C THR A 104 9.49 17.17 -0.42
N ALA A 105 9.83 17.73 0.75
CA ALA A 105 10.43 19.06 0.85
C ALA A 105 11.78 19.15 0.13
N LEU A 106 12.63 18.12 0.25
CA LEU A 106 13.92 18.05 -0.44
C LEU A 106 13.76 18.00 -1.96
N LEU A 107 12.79 17.23 -2.46
CA LEU A 107 12.49 17.17 -3.89
C LEU A 107 11.96 18.51 -4.41
N LEU A 108 11.09 19.19 -3.66
CA LEU A 108 10.63 20.54 -4.03
C LEU A 108 11.78 21.55 -4.05
N ALA A 109 12.62 21.55 -3.03
CA ALA A 109 13.76 22.48 -2.93
C ALA A 109 14.81 22.28 -4.03
N ARG A 110 14.84 21.12 -4.69
CA ARG A 110 15.68 20.86 -5.87
C ARG A 110 15.10 21.46 -7.16
N VAL A 111 13.77 21.60 -7.22
CA VAL A 111 13.04 22.06 -8.42
C VAL A 111 13.07 23.60 -8.54
N PHE A 112 13.21 24.31 -7.42
CA PHE A 112 13.41 25.77 -7.36
C PHE A 112 14.90 26.13 -7.29
#